data_AF-R4X9S5-F1
#
_entry.id   AF-R4X9S5-F1
#
_cell.length_a   1.000
_cell.length_b   1.000
_cell.length_c   1.000
_cell.angle_alpha   90.00
_cell.angle_beta   90.00
_cell.angle_gamma   90.00
#
_symmetry.space_group_name_H-M   'P 1'
#
loop_
_entity.id
_entity.type
_entity.pdbx_description
1 polymer ?
#
loop_
_entity_poly.entity_id
_entity_poly.type
_entity_poly.pdbx_seq_one_letter_code
_entity_poly.pdbx_strand_id
1 'polypeptide(L)'
;MTSFFKNFTRQFTQTSSAGIVPSSSGGAGESVAIFSNGCFWGTEHMFRNQFAGKGLLKAEVGYIGGKTEQPSYRQVCSGTTDHAESLKVTFDPSKVSYEKLTKFHYGTPDQSVVQGGDRGTQYRSAIFYLDDEQKAIAEKVTAEVQDKHFKGSKITTQIADGRNYKWYTAEDYHQEYLHKEPNGYQCPAQLSMALPRIGVMSRLPRTLKHSQWHICRTMSSQEATASTPSVSPFAPRHLLSIADLSVSEVKGIVDRAIEIKRITKHGSTGNAGHGLLDNKSIAMLFSKRSTRTRVSTESAMSHLGGTAMFLGKDDIQLGVNESLYDTARVISSMVACLVARVDAHQEVMALSKASQVPVINALSDLFHPLQALADLVTIRESFGDDVAGLKVAWVGDANNVIHDLAIICAKVGINVAIATPPGIEVNEGILELAREAGDASGATVEVTHDPRRAVENANVLVTDTWISMGEEAQRDTKMKQFDGFQITNEMAIGADAQWKFMHCLPRHQEEVNDEVFYGNRSLVFEEAENRKWSMIAALEFLLSATRL
;
A
#
# COMPACT_ATOMS: atom_id res chain seq x y z
N MET A 1 -62.86 -9.59 37.68
CA MET A 1 -62.07 -10.11 38.81
C MET A 1 -60.60 -10.00 38.43
N THR A 2 -59.98 -8.85 38.74
CA THR A 2 -58.87 -8.67 39.72
C THR A 2 -57.54 -9.26 39.20
N SER A 3 -56.69 -8.49 38.51
CA SER A 3 -55.74 -7.42 38.96
C SER A 3 -54.49 -7.95 39.66
N PHE A 4 -53.30 -7.67 39.10
CA PHE A 4 -52.02 -7.33 39.77
C PHE A 4 -51.01 -6.86 38.68
N PHE A 5 -50.97 -5.55 38.36
CA PHE A 5 -49.95 -4.55 38.74
C PHE A 5 -48.50 -4.84 38.21
N LYS A 6 -47.71 -3.92 37.63
CA LYS A 6 -47.79 -2.47 37.36
C LYS A 6 -46.60 -2.04 36.46
N ASN A 7 -46.89 -1.22 35.45
CA ASN A 7 -46.12 -0.12 34.82
C ASN A 7 -44.59 0.02 35.03
N PHE A 8 -43.85 0.24 33.95
CA PHE A 8 -43.39 1.59 33.57
C PHE A 8 -42.91 1.67 32.11
N THR A 9 -43.56 2.54 31.34
CA THR A 9 -43.17 3.01 30.00
C THR A 9 -42.24 4.22 30.16
N ARG A 10 -41.16 4.33 29.36
CA ARG A 10 -40.75 5.61 28.76
C ARG A 10 -39.69 5.49 27.67
N GLN A 11 -39.88 6.39 26.70
CA GLN A 11 -39.06 6.76 25.54
C GLN A 11 -37.55 6.87 25.83
N PHE A 12 -36.73 6.39 24.89
CA PHE A 12 -35.34 6.83 24.76
C PHE A 12 -35.24 7.97 23.75
N THR A 13 -35.03 9.16 24.29
CA THR A 13 -34.73 10.40 23.58
C THR A 13 -33.26 10.43 23.20
N GLN A 14 -32.95 10.93 22.00
CA GLN A 14 -31.62 11.41 21.62
C GLN A 14 -31.06 12.35 22.69
N THR A 15 -29.82 12.12 23.11
CA THR A 15 -28.99 13.15 23.74
C THR A 15 -27.55 12.98 23.27
N SER A 16 -27.18 13.85 22.35
CA SER A 16 -25.83 14.31 22.11
C SER A 16 -25.24 14.84 23.43
N SER A 17 -24.09 14.31 23.84
CA SER A 17 -23.27 14.94 24.88
C SER A 17 -21.89 15.24 24.32
N ALA A 18 -21.63 16.54 24.17
CA ALA A 18 -20.33 17.10 23.88
C ALA A 18 -19.46 16.97 25.14
N GLY A 19 -18.38 16.20 25.04
CA GLY A 19 -17.33 16.15 26.07
C GLY A 19 -16.41 17.35 25.95
N ILE A 20 -16.66 18.37 26.76
CA ILE A 20 -15.72 19.47 27.05
C ILE A 20 -14.60 18.89 27.94
N VAL A 21 -13.35 19.15 27.59
CA VAL A 21 -12.17 18.77 28.39
C VAL A 21 -12.19 19.57 29.72
N PRO A 22 -12.06 18.94 30.89
CA PRO A 22 -12.04 19.68 32.15
C PRO A 22 -10.71 20.39 32.36
N SER A 23 -10.78 21.65 32.81
CA SER A 23 -9.66 22.45 33.28
C SER A 23 -9.13 21.96 34.63
N SER A 24 -7.82 22.09 34.81
CA SER A 24 -7.03 21.52 35.91
C SER A 24 -7.28 22.20 37.27
N SER A 25 -7.33 21.40 38.33
CA SER A 25 -6.87 21.82 39.68
C SER A 25 -6.40 20.61 40.49
N GLY A 26 -5.33 20.82 41.26
CA GLY A 26 -4.38 19.82 41.75
C GLY A 26 -4.92 18.72 42.67
N GLY A 27 -4.43 17.50 42.43
CA GLY A 27 -4.46 16.35 43.33
C GLY A 27 -3.81 15.15 42.65
N ALA A 28 -2.58 14.77 43.05
CA ALA A 28 -1.79 13.65 42.52
C ALA A 28 -2.01 13.40 41.01
N GLY A 29 -1.94 14.48 40.24
CA GLY A 29 -2.73 14.63 39.02
C GLY A 29 -2.01 14.08 37.81
N GLU A 30 -2.66 13.16 37.11
CA GLU A 30 -2.27 12.76 35.77
C GLU A 30 -2.16 13.99 34.88
N SER A 31 -1.06 14.11 34.15
CA SER A 31 -0.81 15.18 33.19
C SER A 31 -0.83 14.62 31.77
N VAL A 32 -1.25 15.44 30.80
CA VAL A 32 -1.36 15.01 29.39
C VAL A 32 -0.38 15.80 28.52
N ALA A 33 0.29 15.11 27.60
CA ALA A 33 1.16 15.69 26.59
C ALA A 33 0.79 15.15 25.20
N ILE A 34 0.90 15.97 24.16
CA ILE A 34 0.59 15.56 22.78
C ILE A 34 1.79 15.86 21.87
N PHE A 35 2.30 14.81 21.23
CA PHE A 35 3.48 14.85 20.36
C PHE A 35 3.16 14.23 19.00
N SER A 36 3.64 14.85 17.92
CA SER A 36 3.54 14.31 16.55
C SER A 36 4.95 14.14 16.01
N ASN A 37 5.30 12.95 15.58
CA ASN A 37 6.67 12.62 15.22
C ASN A 37 6.68 11.48 14.19
N GLY A 38 6.16 11.77 13.00
CA GLY A 38 6.02 10.77 11.94
C GLY A 38 4.91 9.78 12.25
N CYS A 39 5.06 8.54 11.78
CA CYS A 39 4.07 7.50 12.02
C CYS A 39 3.78 7.33 13.52
N PHE A 40 2.51 7.47 13.88
CA PHE A 40 2.09 7.39 15.28
C PHE A 40 2.29 6.00 15.93
N TRP A 41 2.39 4.92 15.15
CA TRP A 41 2.64 3.57 15.66
C TRP A 41 4.07 3.46 16.18
N GLY A 42 5.03 3.98 15.42
CA GLY A 42 6.43 4.07 15.85
C GLY A 42 6.57 4.97 17.07
N THR A 43 5.90 6.12 17.06
CA THR A 43 5.90 7.07 18.20
C THR A 43 5.34 6.44 19.47
N GLU A 44 4.19 5.79 19.38
CA GLU A 44 3.58 5.06 20.50
C GLU A 44 4.53 4.00 21.07
N HIS A 45 5.09 3.17 20.19
CA HIS A 45 5.99 2.08 20.58
C HIS A 45 7.26 2.60 21.28
N MET A 46 7.87 3.68 20.77
CA MET A 46 9.04 4.30 21.39
C MET A 46 8.76 4.83 22.79
N PHE A 47 7.64 5.54 22.96
CA PHE A 47 7.25 6.09 24.27
C PHE A 47 6.90 4.98 25.25
N ARG A 48 6.17 3.94 24.81
CA ARG A 48 5.87 2.77 25.64
C ARG A 48 7.14 2.05 26.07
N ASN A 49 8.05 1.74 25.16
CA ASN A 49 9.31 1.07 25.51
C ASN A 49 10.17 1.89 26.49
N GLN A 50 10.24 3.22 26.30
CA GLN A 50 11.09 4.05 27.14
C GLN A 50 10.50 4.32 28.52
N PHE A 51 9.19 4.54 28.60
CA PHE A 51 8.52 5.08 29.80
C PHE A 51 7.52 4.13 30.46
N ALA A 52 7.24 2.94 29.91
CA ALA A 52 6.48 1.91 30.61
C ALA A 52 7.13 1.59 31.97
N GLY A 53 6.33 1.62 33.03
CA GLY A 53 6.80 1.45 34.42
C GLY A 53 7.62 2.62 34.98
N LYS A 54 7.89 3.69 34.21
CA LYS A 54 8.66 4.88 34.63
C LYS A 54 7.82 6.17 34.67
N GLY A 55 6.50 6.05 34.77
CA GLY A 55 5.58 7.18 34.88
C GLY A 55 4.62 7.37 33.71
N LEU A 56 4.72 6.58 32.64
CA LEU A 56 3.68 6.51 31.60
C LEU A 56 2.44 5.76 32.13
N LEU A 57 1.27 6.41 32.10
CA LEU A 57 0.00 5.84 32.54
C LEU A 57 -0.83 5.35 31.35
N LYS A 58 -0.93 6.16 30.30
CA LYS A 58 -1.66 5.84 29.07
C LYS A 58 -0.97 6.44 27.85
N ALA A 59 -1.04 5.75 26.72
CA ALA A 59 -0.58 6.22 25.42
C ALA A 59 -1.68 5.91 24.40
N GLU A 60 -2.15 6.92 23.67
CA GLU A 60 -3.22 6.79 22.68
C GLU A 60 -2.80 7.47 21.38
N VAL A 61 -2.97 6.78 20.26
CA VAL A 61 -2.69 7.36 18.93
C VAL A 61 -3.94 8.03 18.36
N GLY A 62 -3.75 9.08 17.57
CA GLY A 62 -4.85 9.88 17.04
C GLY A 62 -4.42 11.01 16.12
N TYR A 63 -5.38 11.87 15.80
CA TYR A 63 -5.25 12.95 14.83
C TYR A 63 -5.55 14.30 15.51
N ILE A 64 -4.71 15.30 15.26
CA ILE A 64 -4.87 16.67 15.75
C ILE A 64 -4.19 17.68 14.82
N GLY A 65 -4.58 18.95 14.87
CA GLY A 65 -3.92 20.04 14.15
C GLY A 65 -4.52 20.38 12.79
N GLY A 66 -5.51 19.61 12.33
CA GLY A 66 -6.21 19.82 11.06
C GLY A 66 -7.59 20.44 11.20
N LYS A 67 -8.24 20.67 10.05
CA LYS A 67 -9.53 21.39 9.96
C LYS A 67 -10.74 20.46 9.75
N THR A 68 -10.49 19.24 9.30
CA THR A 68 -11.56 18.26 9.03
C THR A 68 -12.16 17.74 10.33
N GLU A 69 -13.48 17.70 10.42
CA GLU A 69 -14.17 17.08 11.55
C GLU A 69 -14.24 15.57 11.39
N GLN A 70 -13.96 14.83 12.48
CA GLN A 70 -13.99 13.36 12.54
C GLN A 70 -13.23 12.70 11.38
N PRO A 71 -11.93 13.02 11.20
CA PRO A 71 -11.14 12.47 10.11
C PRO A 71 -10.95 10.96 10.29
N SER A 72 -11.07 10.20 9.21
CA SER A 72 -10.63 8.79 9.19
C SER A 72 -9.13 8.68 8.92
N TYR A 73 -8.53 7.54 9.28
CA TYR A 73 -7.11 7.27 8.99
C TYR A 73 -6.75 7.54 7.51
N ARG A 74 -7.56 7.03 6.57
CA ARG A 74 -7.30 7.21 5.13
C ARG A 74 -7.39 8.67 4.70
N GLN A 75 -8.32 9.44 5.28
CA GLN A 75 -8.40 10.88 5.02
C GLN A 75 -7.16 11.62 5.54
N VAL A 76 -6.62 11.25 6.70
CA VAL A 76 -5.37 11.81 7.22
C VAL A 76 -4.17 11.40 6.37
N CYS A 77 -4.10 10.12 5.95
CA CYS A 77 -3.05 9.61 5.07
C CYS A 77 -3.03 10.27 3.69
N SER A 78 -4.18 10.75 3.19
CA SER A 78 -4.25 11.50 1.93
C SER A 78 -3.51 12.86 1.99
N GLY A 79 -3.18 13.35 3.20
CA GLY A 79 -2.56 14.66 3.43
C GLY A 79 -3.50 15.86 3.26
N THR A 80 -4.77 15.64 2.94
CA THR A 80 -5.73 16.73 2.61
C THR A 80 -6.43 17.33 3.83
N THR A 81 -6.39 16.67 4.98
CA THR A 81 -7.13 17.10 6.20
C THR A 81 -6.37 18.08 7.09
N ASP A 82 -5.07 18.26 6.82
CA ASP A 82 -4.11 19.03 7.62
C ASP A 82 -3.89 18.47 9.05
N HIS A 83 -4.48 17.33 9.40
CA HIS A 83 -4.22 16.66 10.67
C HIS A 83 -2.84 16.02 10.67
N ALA A 84 -2.20 16.00 11.85
CA ALA A 84 -0.97 15.25 12.12
C ALA A 84 -1.31 13.94 12.83
N GLU A 85 -0.66 12.86 12.42
CA GLU A 85 -0.55 11.65 13.22
C GLU A 85 0.20 11.95 14.52
N SER A 86 -0.45 11.66 15.64
CA SER A 86 -0.03 12.15 16.94
C SER A 86 -0.23 11.11 18.02
N LEU A 87 0.59 11.22 19.06
CA LEU A 87 0.51 10.44 20.29
C LEU A 87 0.08 11.36 21.44
N LYS A 88 -1.01 10.98 22.10
CA LYS A 88 -1.45 11.56 23.38
C LYS A 88 -0.95 10.68 24.51
N VAL A 89 -0.12 11.26 25.36
CA VAL A 89 0.54 10.62 26.50
C VAL A 89 -0.06 11.14 27.79
N THR A 90 -0.64 10.25 28.60
CA THR A 90 -1.01 10.53 29.99
C THR A 90 0.09 10.01 30.90
N PHE A 91 0.64 10.87 31.76
CA PHE A 91 1.79 10.56 32.60
C PHE A 91 1.65 11.10 34.01
N ASP A 92 2.38 10.48 34.94
CA ASP A 92 2.50 10.90 36.33
C ASP A 92 3.65 11.92 36.47
N PRO A 93 3.37 13.22 36.71
CA PRO A 93 4.38 14.26 36.79
C PRO A 93 5.36 14.07 37.97
N SER A 94 5.02 13.25 38.97
CA SER A 94 5.93 12.92 40.07
C SER A 94 7.05 11.94 39.65
N LYS A 95 6.85 11.18 38.56
CA LYS A 95 7.79 10.16 38.07
C LYS A 95 8.51 10.57 36.78
N VAL A 96 7.81 11.26 35.87
CA VAL A 96 8.37 11.75 34.62
C VAL A 96 7.91 13.18 34.36
N SER A 97 8.85 14.09 34.11
CA SER A 97 8.53 15.48 33.80
C SER A 97 8.21 15.66 32.33
N TYR A 98 7.38 16.66 32.01
CA TYR A 98 7.11 17.08 30.64
C TYR A 98 8.40 17.42 29.89
N GLU A 99 9.35 18.10 30.54
CA GLU A 99 10.68 18.40 29.97
C GLU A 99 11.41 17.14 29.47
N LYS A 100 11.30 16.03 30.21
CA LYS A 100 11.95 14.76 29.85
C LYS A 100 11.27 14.09 28.66
N LEU A 101 9.94 14.17 28.58
CA LEU A 101 9.18 13.69 27.41
C LEU A 101 9.51 14.52 26.17
N THR A 102 9.57 15.85 26.29
CA THR A 102 9.93 16.74 25.19
C THR A 102 11.38 16.53 24.72
N LYS A 103 12.32 16.31 25.64
CA LYS A 103 13.71 15.94 25.28
C LYS A 103 13.78 14.61 24.54
N PHE A 104 12.94 13.65 24.92
CA PHE A 104 12.85 12.35 24.23
C PHE A 104 12.24 12.49 22.82
N HIS A 105 11.22 13.32 22.66
CA HIS A 105 10.63 13.67 21.35
C HIS A 105 11.69 14.14 20.34
N TYR A 106 12.60 15.01 20.77
CA TYR A 106 13.72 15.47 19.94
C TYR A 106 14.80 14.43 19.66
N GLY A 107 14.80 13.31 20.38
CA GLY A 107 15.74 12.20 20.21
C GLY A 107 15.50 11.32 18.98
N THR A 108 14.42 11.58 18.24
CA THR A 108 14.09 10.88 17.00
C THR A 108 14.79 11.51 15.79
N PRO A 109 15.17 10.70 14.78
CA PRO A 109 16.17 11.07 13.78
C PRO A 109 15.71 12.08 12.72
N ASP A 110 14.44 12.47 12.65
CA ASP A 110 13.98 13.47 11.70
C ASP A 110 12.95 14.43 12.33
N GLN A 111 13.20 15.73 12.20
CA GLN A 111 12.36 16.80 12.77
C GLN A 111 11.54 17.53 11.69
N SER A 112 11.53 17.00 10.46
CA SER A 112 10.86 17.59 9.29
C SER A 112 9.48 16.95 9.00
N VAL A 113 8.95 17.17 7.79
CA VAL A 113 7.73 16.50 7.25
C VAL A 113 8.04 15.18 6.55
N VAL A 114 9.30 14.77 6.60
CA VAL A 114 9.80 13.48 6.14
C VAL A 114 10.26 12.77 7.39
N GLN A 115 9.85 11.52 7.60
CA GLN A 115 10.36 10.67 8.67
C GLN A 115 10.56 9.26 8.13
N GLY A 116 11.81 8.91 7.80
CA GLY A 116 12.09 7.65 7.11
C GLY A 116 11.40 7.57 5.74
N GLY A 117 10.50 6.60 5.58
CA GLY A 117 9.66 6.44 4.38
C GLY A 117 8.40 7.31 4.36
N ASP A 118 8.01 7.85 5.52
CA ASP A 118 6.78 8.62 5.69
C ASP A 118 6.98 10.06 5.22
N ARG A 119 6.08 10.55 4.34
CA ARG A 119 6.16 11.91 3.76
C ARG A 119 4.81 12.58 3.77
N GLY A 120 4.76 13.84 4.20
CA GLY A 120 3.58 14.68 4.13
C GLY A 120 3.33 15.46 5.40
N THR A 121 2.40 16.41 5.34
CA THR A 121 2.03 17.27 6.49
C THR A 121 1.52 16.43 7.65
N GLN A 122 0.90 15.28 7.40
CA GLN A 122 0.41 14.36 8.41
C GLN A 122 1.52 13.71 9.26
N TYR A 123 2.74 13.62 8.74
CA TYR A 123 3.89 13.03 9.43
C TYR A 123 4.85 14.07 10.03
N ARG A 124 4.43 15.34 10.06
CA ARG A 124 5.24 16.45 10.56
C ARG A 124 5.60 16.28 12.04
N SER A 125 6.80 16.75 12.40
CA SER A 125 7.17 16.92 13.81
C SER A 125 6.44 18.11 14.43
N ALA A 126 5.65 17.88 15.48
CA ALA A 126 4.95 18.93 16.22
C ALA A 126 4.80 18.61 17.71
N ILE A 127 4.71 19.67 18.52
CA ILE A 127 4.41 19.64 19.95
C ILE A 127 3.14 20.48 20.14
N PHE A 128 2.06 19.85 20.59
CA PHE A 128 0.80 20.52 20.87
C PHE A 128 0.67 20.77 22.37
N TYR A 129 1.00 21.98 22.82
CA TYR A 129 0.96 22.33 24.24
C TYR A 129 -0.49 22.55 24.71
N LEU A 130 -0.79 22.13 25.95
CA LEU A 130 -2.13 22.23 26.54
C LEU A 130 -2.26 23.36 27.58
N ASP A 131 -1.13 23.90 28.05
CA ASP A 131 -1.06 25.02 28.97
C ASP A 131 0.20 25.87 28.71
N ASP A 132 0.29 27.03 29.35
CA ASP A 132 1.39 27.97 29.12
C ASP A 132 2.72 27.50 29.75
N GLU A 133 2.67 26.58 30.73
CA GLU A 133 3.86 25.98 31.32
C GLU A 133 4.52 24.99 30.35
N GLN A 134 3.72 24.14 29.72
CA GLN A 134 4.15 23.24 28.64
C GLN A 134 4.73 24.02 27.47
N LYS A 135 4.12 25.15 27.10
CA LYS A 135 4.67 26.03 26.06
C LYS A 135 6.06 26.53 26.43
N ALA A 136 6.23 27.11 27.62
CA ALA A 136 7.51 27.63 28.07
C ALA A 136 8.59 26.54 28.15
N ILE A 137 8.23 25.35 28.64
CA ILE A 137 9.14 24.19 28.69
C ILE A 137 9.49 23.71 27.28
N ALA A 138 8.52 23.60 26.37
CA ALA A 138 8.77 23.20 24.99
C ALA A 138 9.74 24.16 24.30
N GLU A 139 9.47 25.47 24.34
CA GLU A 139 10.35 26.50 23.75
C GLU A 139 11.77 26.47 24.35
N LYS A 140 11.89 26.33 25.68
CA LYS A 140 13.17 26.18 26.36
C LYS A 140 13.94 24.95 25.88
N VAL A 141 13.28 23.78 25.83
CA VAL A 141 13.91 22.52 25.39
C VAL A 141 14.32 22.62 23.93
N THR A 142 13.46 23.16 23.06
CA THR A 142 13.77 23.37 21.64
C THR A 142 15.01 24.25 21.47
N ALA A 143 15.12 25.34 22.22
CA ALA A 143 16.30 26.21 22.19
C ALA A 143 17.57 25.50 22.69
N GLU A 144 17.48 24.72 23.77
CA GLU A 144 18.59 23.90 24.29
C GLU A 144 19.06 22.86 23.27
N VAL A 145 18.13 22.15 22.61
CA VAL A 145 18.42 21.12 21.61
C VAL A 145 18.99 21.77 20.33
N GLN A 146 18.44 22.90 19.91
CA GLN A 146 18.92 23.68 18.75
C GLN A 146 20.38 24.09 18.93
N ASP A 147 20.75 24.62 20.11
CA ASP A 147 22.12 25.01 20.40
C ASP A 147 23.05 23.79 20.54
N LYS A 148 22.62 22.72 21.19
CA LYS A 148 23.50 21.57 21.46
C LYS A 148 23.72 20.64 20.27
N HIS A 149 22.66 20.33 19.52
CA HIS A 149 22.65 19.22 18.56
C HIS A 149 22.50 19.66 17.10
N PHE A 150 21.95 20.84 16.82
CA PHE A 150 21.67 21.32 15.46
C PHE A 150 22.46 22.58 15.10
N LYS A 151 23.76 22.61 15.43
CA LYS A 151 24.67 23.71 15.06
C LYS A 151 24.87 23.75 13.54
N GLY A 152 24.07 24.54 12.83
CA GLY A 152 24.15 24.72 11.38
C GLY A 152 22.87 24.44 10.60
N SER A 153 21.82 23.92 11.27
CA SER A 153 20.51 23.63 10.68
C SER A 153 19.40 24.04 11.65
N LYS A 154 18.28 24.58 11.15
CA LYS A 154 17.16 24.98 12.02
C LYS A 154 16.22 23.80 12.28
N ILE A 155 15.83 23.59 13.54
CA ILE A 155 14.78 22.63 13.92
C ILE A 155 13.46 23.08 13.29
N THR A 156 12.78 22.14 12.63
CA THR A 156 11.50 22.37 11.92
C THR A 156 10.26 21.95 12.70
N THR A 157 10.42 21.38 13.90
CA THR A 157 9.33 20.99 14.80
C THR A 157 8.44 22.19 15.12
N GLN A 158 7.14 22.03 14.92
CA GLN A 158 6.16 23.07 15.16
C GLN A 158 5.71 23.04 16.63
N ILE A 159 5.79 24.16 17.34
CA ILE A 159 5.18 24.32 18.66
C ILE A 159 3.82 25.01 18.43
N ALA A 160 2.74 24.26 18.59
CA ALA A 160 1.38 24.70 18.29
C ALA A 160 0.50 24.67 19.53
N ASP A 161 -0.47 25.58 19.59
CA ASP A 161 -1.45 25.62 20.69
C ASP A 161 -2.46 24.48 20.53
N GLY A 162 -2.30 23.41 21.32
CA GLY A 162 -3.17 22.25 21.28
C GLY A 162 -4.61 22.55 21.68
N ARG A 163 -4.84 23.65 22.44
CA ARG A 163 -6.18 24.07 22.88
C ARG A 163 -7.05 24.56 21.71
N ASN A 164 -6.44 24.92 20.59
CA ASN A 164 -7.15 25.37 19.39
C ASN A 164 -7.67 24.22 18.51
N TYR A 165 -7.31 22.97 18.83
CA TYR A 165 -7.61 21.81 18.00
C TYR A 165 -8.37 20.75 18.79
N LYS A 166 -9.29 20.07 18.11
CA LYS A 166 -9.97 18.89 18.67
C LYS A 166 -9.11 17.65 18.45
N TRP A 167 -8.95 16.86 19.51
CA TRP A 167 -8.34 15.53 19.43
C TRP A 167 -9.33 14.52 18.87
N TYR A 168 -8.91 13.74 17.89
CA TYR A 168 -9.64 12.58 17.38
C TYR A 168 -8.83 11.32 17.66
N THR A 169 -9.36 10.42 18.49
CA THR A 169 -8.73 9.13 18.73
C THR A 169 -8.79 8.30 17.45
N ALA A 170 -7.66 7.72 17.04
CA ALA A 170 -7.62 6.84 15.88
C ALA A 170 -8.34 5.52 16.18
N GLU A 171 -8.78 4.86 15.13
CA GLU A 171 -9.52 3.61 15.13
C GLU A 171 -8.83 2.52 15.97
N ASP A 172 -9.60 1.64 16.62
CA ASP A 172 -9.10 0.69 17.64
C ASP A 172 -7.97 -0.23 17.16
N TYR A 173 -7.93 -0.53 15.85
CA TYR A 173 -6.89 -1.37 15.26
C TYR A 173 -5.52 -0.65 15.19
N HIS A 174 -5.48 0.68 15.27
CA HIS A 174 -4.25 1.48 15.34
C HIS A 174 -3.67 1.59 16.74
N GLN A 175 -4.51 1.43 17.78
CA GLN A 175 -4.05 1.49 19.17
C GLN A 175 -3.20 0.26 19.48
N GLU A 176 -2.02 0.47 20.06
CA GLU A 176 -1.09 -0.60 20.42
C GLU A 176 -0.69 -1.47 19.22
N TYR A 177 -0.65 -0.88 18.02
CA TYR A 177 -0.44 -1.60 16.77
C TYR A 177 0.81 -2.50 16.82
N LEU A 178 1.97 -1.97 17.24
CA LEU A 178 3.21 -2.76 17.34
C LEU A 178 3.27 -3.72 18.54
N HIS A 179 2.32 -3.65 19.48
CA HIS A 179 2.16 -4.72 20.49
C HIS A 179 1.31 -5.87 19.94
N LYS A 180 0.26 -5.55 19.17
CA LYS A 180 -0.61 -6.53 18.51
C LYS A 180 0.11 -7.23 17.36
N GLU A 181 0.90 -6.47 16.62
CA GLU A 181 1.69 -6.89 15.47
C GLU A 181 3.18 -6.55 15.70
N PRO A 182 3.94 -7.37 16.45
CA PRO A 182 5.35 -7.10 16.77
C PRO A 182 6.26 -6.97 15.53
N ASN A 183 5.86 -7.55 14.40
CA ASN A 183 6.55 -7.45 13.11
C ASN A 183 5.89 -6.44 12.15
N GLY A 184 4.94 -5.64 12.65
CA GLY A 184 4.23 -4.61 11.91
C GLY A 184 5.13 -3.45 11.48
N TYR A 185 4.57 -2.49 10.74
CA TYR A 185 5.33 -1.32 10.32
C TYR A 185 5.81 -0.49 11.52
N GLN A 186 7.12 -0.31 11.61
CA GLN A 186 7.76 0.66 12.48
C GLN A 186 8.53 1.65 11.60
N CYS A 187 8.21 2.94 11.70
CA CYS A 187 9.03 3.98 11.10
C CYS A 187 10.47 3.84 11.64
N PRO A 188 11.52 3.89 10.80
CA PRO A 188 12.91 3.66 11.22
C PRO A 188 13.41 4.79 12.12
N ALA A 189 13.01 4.78 13.38
CA ALA A 189 13.55 5.64 14.40
C ALA A 189 14.84 5.01 14.94
N GLN A 190 15.95 5.20 14.23
CA GLN A 190 17.24 5.11 14.90
C GLN A 190 17.29 6.23 15.94
N LEU A 191 17.24 5.87 17.22
CA LEU A 191 17.51 6.79 18.33
C LEU A 191 18.97 7.26 18.21
N SER A 192 19.25 8.27 17.40
CA SER A 192 20.63 8.70 17.09
C SER A 192 21.19 9.70 18.10
N MET A 193 20.43 10.05 19.14
CA MET A 193 20.97 10.76 20.29
C MET A 193 21.51 9.75 21.32
N ALA A 194 22.82 9.53 21.28
CA ALA A 194 23.55 8.99 22.41
C ALA A 194 23.27 9.87 23.64
N LEU A 195 22.35 9.45 24.51
CA LEU A 195 22.30 9.93 25.89
C LEU A 195 23.70 9.73 26.47
N PRO A 196 24.32 10.74 27.10
CA PRO A 196 25.73 10.69 27.46
C PRO A 196 25.97 9.53 28.43
N ARG A 197 26.69 8.51 27.96
CA ARG A 197 27.46 7.64 28.84
C ARG A 197 28.54 8.51 29.48
N ILE A 198 28.49 8.60 30.80
CA ILE A 198 29.53 9.21 31.62
C ILE A 198 30.85 8.47 31.32
N GLY A 199 31.88 9.18 30.83
CA GLY A 199 33.27 8.75 30.98
C GLY A 199 34.21 8.89 29.77
N VAL A 200 35.09 9.89 29.89
CA VAL A 200 36.50 9.94 29.44
C VAL A 200 36.82 10.45 28.03
N MET A 201 37.64 11.51 28.05
CA MET A 201 38.11 12.39 26.99
C MET A 201 39.15 11.75 26.05
N SER A 202 39.17 12.19 24.79
CA SER A 202 40.41 12.63 24.11
C SER A 202 40.09 13.50 22.88
N ARG A 203 40.86 14.58 22.72
CA ARG A 203 40.70 15.73 21.81
C ARG A 203 41.38 15.51 20.45
N LEU A 204 40.98 16.26 19.41
CA LEU A 204 41.75 17.28 18.62
C LEU A 204 41.12 17.58 17.22
N PRO A 205 41.43 18.72 16.53
CA PRO A 205 40.40 19.66 16.07
C PRO A 205 40.45 20.15 14.59
N ARG A 206 39.34 20.82 14.19
CA ARG A 206 39.13 22.05 13.35
C ARG A 206 39.94 22.32 12.07
N THR A 207 39.21 22.76 11.02
CA THR A 207 39.27 24.12 10.36
C THR A 207 38.16 24.27 9.29
N LEU A 208 37.21 25.23 9.37
CA LEU A 208 37.09 26.56 8.66
C LEU A 208 36.75 26.42 7.15
N LYS A 209 35.83 27.15 6.46
CA LYS A 209 35.33 28.55 6.56
C LYS A 209 34.08 28.79 5.67
N HIS A 210 33.35 29.88 5.95
CA HIS A 210 32.13 30.45 5.35
C HIS A 210 32.30 31.24 4.03
N SER A 211 31.19 31.39 3.25
CA SER A 211 30.55 32.68 2.78
C SER A 211 29.33 32.37 1.85
N GLN A 212 28.04 32.66 2.13
CA GLN A 212 27.28 33.95 2.13
C GLN A 212 27.27 34.70 0.76
N TRP A 213 26.20 35.23 0.11
CA TRP A 213 24.74 35.40 0.31
C TRP A 213 24.05 36.00 -0.98
N HIS A 214 22.70 35.88 -1.09
CA HIS A 214 21.68 36.71 -1.82
C HIS A 214 21.56 36.61 -3.37
N ILE A 215 20.38 36.58 -4.04
CA ILE A 215 19.24 37.53 -4.08
C ILE A 215 17.90 36.86 -4.52
N CYS A 216 16.81 37.55 -4.21
CA CYS A 216 15.35 37.29 -4.17
C CYS A 216 14.57 37.19 -5.52
N ARG A 217 13.44 36.45 -5.45
CA ARG A 217 12.08 36.65 -6.06
C ARG A 217 11.90 36.82 -7.58
N THR A 218 11.03 35.97 -8.14
CA THR A 218 9.67 36.32 -8.64
C THR A 218 8.82 35.06 -8.85
N MET A 219 7.57 35.09 -8.37
CA MET A 219 6.54 34.08 -8.66
C MET A 219 5.75 34.50 -9.90
N SER A 220 5.39 33.53 -10.74
CA SER A 220 4.24 33.65 -11.64
C SER A 220 3.58 32.29 -11.80
N SER A 221 2.26 32.33 -11.77
CA SER A 221 1.25 31.27 -11.75
C SER A 221 1.26 30.41 -13.01
N GLN A 222 1.27 29.09 -12.85
CA GLN A 222 0.76 28.14 -13.84
C GLN A 222 -0.09 27.05 -13.17
N GLU A 223 -1.09 26.64 -13.92
CA GLU A 223 -2.31 25.94 -13.53
C GLU A 223 -2.07 24.52 -13.02
N ALA A 224 -2.93 24.10 -12.08
CA ALA A 224 -2.93 22.76 -11.50
C ALA A 224 -3.37 21.71 -12.53
N THR A 225 -2.43 20.87 -12.95
CA THR A 225 -2.70 19.61 -13.65
C THR A 225 -2.67 18.45 -12.65
N ALA A 226 -3.49 17.43 -12.91
CA ALA A 226 -3.80 16.31 -12.04
C ALA A 226 -2.55 15.71 -11.36
N SER A 227 -2.56 15.69 -10.03
CA SER A 227 -1.43 15.28 -9.20
C SER A 227 -1.22 13.77 -9.24
N THR A 228 -0.11 13.33 -9.85
CA THR A 228 0.51 12.04 -9.57
C THR A 228 1.02 12.00 -8.11
N PRO A 229 0.98 10.85 -7.42
CA PRO A 229 1.64 10.73 -6.12
C PRO A 229 3.15 10.94 -6.27
N SER A 230 3.72 11.85 -5.48
CA SER A 230 5.12 12.24 -5.58
C SER A 230 6.04 11.17 -4.98
N VAL A 231 6.52 10.25 -5.81
CA VAL A 231 7.66 9.40 -5.47
C VAL A 231 8.92 10.28 -5.42
N SER A 232 9.73 10.14 -4.38
CA SER A 232 11.04 10.80 -4.31
C SER A 232 11.87 10.45 -5.55
N PRO A 233 12.59 11.40 -6.17
CA PRO A 233 13.43 11.11 -7.33
C PRO A 233 14.57 10.11 -7.05
N PHE A 234 14.79 9.73 -5.79
CA PHE A 234 15.88 8.84 -5.37
C PHE A 234 15.43 7.44 -4.88
N ALA A 235 14.13 7.24 -4.62
CA ALA A 235 13.64 5.93 -4.18
C ALA A 235 13.16 5.12 -5.40
N PRO A 236 13.55 3.84 -5.54
CA PRO A 236 13.10 3.02 -6.66
C PRO A 236 11.58 2.89 -6.62
N ARG A 237 10.95 3.00 -7.78
CA ARG A 237 9.51 2.73 -7.90
C ARG A 237 9.28 1.23 -7.95
N HIS A 238 8.32 0.75 -7.16
CA HIS A 238 7.93 -0.67 -7.12
C HIS A 238 6.54 -0.87 -7.76
N LEU A 239 6.24 -2.12 -8.13
CA LEU A 239 4.91 -2.55 -8.56
C LEU A 239 4.52 -3.75 -7.72
N LEU A 240 3.78 -3.52 -6.62
CA LEU A 240 3.42 -4.54 -5.63
C LEU A 240 1.95 -4.96 -5.78
N SER A 241 1.08 -4.02 -6.16
CA SER A 241 -0.32 -4.20 -6.55
C SER A 241 -0.66 -3.28 -7.73
N ILE A 242 -1.73 -3.58 -8.48
CA ILE A 242 -2.20 -2.67 -9.51
C ILE A 242 -2.73 -1.34 -8.92
N ALA A 243 -3.06 -1.33 -7.62
CA ALA A 243 -3.42 -0.11 -6.90
C ALA A 243 -2.31 0.95 -6.93
N ASP A 244 -1.04 0.53 -7.01
CA ASP A 244 0.15 1.41 -7.05
C ASP A 244 0.24 2.26 -8.33
N LEU A 245 -0.54 1.91 -9.36
CA LEU A 245 -0.57 2.60 -10.65
C LEU A 245 -1.77 3.55 -10.73
N SER A 246 -1.52 4.78 -11.16
CA SER A 246 -2.59 5.71 -11.54
C SER A 246 -3.26 5.26 -12.85
N VAL A 247 -4.46 5.80 -13.14
CA VAL A 247 -5.20 5.45 -14.36
C VAL A 247 -4.42 5.77 -15.63
N SER A 248 -3.71 6.91 -15.67
CA SER A 248 -2.88 7.30 -16.81
C SER A 248 -1.71 6.34 -17.02
N GLU A 249 -1.11 5.84 -15.94
CA GLU A 249 0.00 4.89 -16.00
C GLU A 249 -0.46 3.50 -16.44
N VAL A 250 -1.61 3.03 -15.94
CA VAL A 250 -2.24 1.79 -16.44
C VAL A 250 -2.49 1.91 -17.94
N LYS A 251 -3.12 3.01 -18.39
CA LYS A 251 -3.37 3.23 -19.82
C LYS A 251 -2.06 3.26 -20.62
N GLY A 252 -1.05 4.00 -20.16
CA GLY A 252 0.25 4.10 -20.82
C GLY A 252 0.99 2.77 -20.94
N ILE A 253 0.99 1.95 -19.89
CA ILE A 253 1.60 0.61 -19.92
C ILE A 253 0.85 -0.31 -20.89
N VAL A 254 -0.48 -0.27 -20.88
CA VAL A 254 -1.31 -1.12 -21.77
C VAL A 254 -1.18 -0.69 -23.23
N ASP A 255 -1.25 0.62 -23.51
CA ASP A 255 -1.00 1.19 -24.85
C ASP A 255 0.36 0.74 -25.38
N ARG A 256 1.38 0.87 -24.52
CA ARG A 256 2.75 0.50 -24.87
C ARG A 256 2.88 -1.00 -25.12
N ALA A 257 2.24 -1.85 -24.33
CA ALA A 257 2.26 -3.30 -24.55
C ALA A 257 1.64 -3.69 -25.90
N ILE A 258 0.49 -3.10 -26.25
CA ILE A 258 -0.19 -3.31 -27.54
C ILE A 258 0.71 -2.82 -28.69
N GLU A 259 1.33 -1.64 -28.55
CA GLU A 259 2.24 -1.09 -29.55
C GLU A 259 3.45 -2.00 -29.80
N ILE A 260 4.12 -2.46 -28.74
CA ILE A 260 5.29 -3.34 -28.84
C ILE A 260 4.91 -4.65 -29.53
N LYS A 261 3.78 -5.25 -29.15
CA LYS A 261 3.27 -6.48 -29.79
C LYS A 261 3.04 -6.25 -31.28
N ARG A 262 2.35 -5.15 -31.65
CA ARG A 262 2.05 -4.80 -33.03
C ARG A 262 3.31 -4.60 -33.87
N ILE A 263 4.31 -3.88 -33.35
CA ILE A 263 5.60 -3.69 -34.02
C ILE A 263 6.32 -5.03 -34.21
N THR A 264 6.39 -5.84 -33.15
CA THR A 264 7.18 -7.08 -33.16
C THR A 264 6.57 -8.18 -34.02
N LYS A 265 5.23 -8.35 -33.97
CA LYS A 265 4.54 -9.44 -34.67
C LYS A 265 4.11 -9.08 -36.09
N HIS A 266 3.83 -7.82 -36.37
CA HIS A 266 3.29 -7.37 -37.66
C HIS A 266 4.25 -6.48 -38.44
N GLY A 267 5.50 -6.33 -38.00
CA GLY A 267 6.55 -5.59 -38.73
C GLY A 267 6.24 -4.11 -38.91
N SER A 268 5.47 -3.51 -37.99
CA SER A 268 5.14 -2.08 -38.07
C SER A 268 6.37 -1.20 -37.80
N THR A 269 6.39 0.01 -38.34
CA THR A 269 7.46 0.98 -38.09
C THR A 269 7.40 1.50 -36.64
N GLY A 270 8.51 1.44 -35.90
CA GLY A 270 8.61 1.97 -34.53
C GLY A 270 9.72 1.28 -33.72
N ASN A 271 9.93 1.75 -32.48
CA ASN A 271 10.85 1.10 -31.54
C ASN A 271 10.07 0.15 -30.61
N ALA A 272 10.32 -1.16 -30.72
CA ALA A 272 9.74 -2.19 -29.85
C ALA A 272 10.48 -2.38 -28.51
N GLY A 273 11.26 -1.38 -28.07
CA GLY A 273 12.05 -1.43 -26.84
C GLY A 273 13.38 -2.20 -26.98
N HIS A 274 13.78 -2.57 -28.19
CA HIS A 274 15.04 -3.29 -28.41
C HIS A 274 16.24 -2.46 -27.93
N GLY A 275 17.11 -3.09 -27.15
CA GLY A 275 18.31 -2.47 -26.59
C GLY A 275 18.08 -1.56 -25.38
N LEU A 276 16.83 -1.38 -24.93
CA LEU A 276 16.52 -0.52 -23.78
C LEU A 276 17.24 -0.98 -22.50
N LEU A 277 17.39 -2.30 -22.35
CA LEU A 277 18.00 -2.96 -21.19
C LEU A 277 19.33 -3.64 -21.55
N ASP A 278 20.03 -3.16 -22.58
CA ASP A 278 21.36 -3.68 -22.92
C ASP A 278 22.29 -3.65 -21.71
N ASN A 279 22.96 -4.78 -21.47
CA ASN A 279 23.85 -5.00 -20.33
C ASN A 279 23.19 -4.86 -18.95
N LYS A 280 21.86 -4.88 -18.87
CA LYS A 280 21.12 -4.94 -17.60
C LYS A 280 20.73 -6.38 -17.29
N SER A 281 20.83 -6.74 -16.02
CA SER A 281 20.34 -8.00 -15.48
C SER A 281 19.16 -7.76 -14.54
N ILE A 282 18.25 -8.72 -14.45
CA ILE A 282 17.23 -8.79 -13.39
C ILE A 282 17.36 -10.10 -12.62
N ALA A 283 16.96 -10.11 -11.36
CA ALA A 283 16.84 -11.34 -10.59
C ALA A 283 15.37 -11.72 -10.42
N MET A 284 15.07 -12.99 -10.66
CA MET A 284 13.73 -13.58 -10.57
C MET A 284 13.69 -14.53 -9.37
N LEU A 285 13.15 -14.08 -8.24
CA LEU A 285 13.03 -14.85 -7.00
C LEU A 285 11.72 -15.65 -7.00
N PHE A 286 11.79 -16.99 -6.97
CA PHE A 286 10.62 -17.87 -7.07
C PHE A 286 10.55 -18.88 -5.92
N SER A 287 9.62 -18.65 -4.99
CA SER A 287 9.25 -19.62 -3.94
C SER A 287 8.33 -20.72 -4.48
N LYS A 288 7.53 -20.39 -5.51
CA LYS A 288 6.57 -21.29 -6.17
C LYS A 288 6.96 -21.52 -7.64
N ARG A 289 6.67 -22.73 -8.15
CA ARG A 289 6.85 -23.06 -9.58
C ARG A 289 5.95 -22.18 -10.45
N SER A 290 6.43 -21.84 -11.64
CA SER A 290 5.67 -21.12 -12.66
C SER A 290 6.26 -21.35 -14.05
N THR A 291 5.40 -21.65 -15.02
CA THR A 291 5.80 -21.69 -16.44
C THR A 291 5.58 -20.32 -17.08
N ARG A 292 4.35 -19.78 -17.00
CA ARG A 292 3.95 -18.55 -17.70
C ARG A 292 4.77 -17.35 -17.26
N THR A 293 4.82 -17.06 -15.96
CA THR A 293 5.58 -15.92 -15.44
C THR A 293 7.07 -16.05 -15.77
N ARG A 294 7.64 -17.25 -15.64
CA ARG A 294 9.07 -17.47 -15.92
C ARG A 294 9.38 -17.22 -17.40
N VAL A 295 8.68 -17.91 -18.30
CA VAL A 295 8.94 -17.82 -19.75
C VAL A 295 8.62 -16.42 -20.27
N SER A 296 7.53 -15.78 -19.80
CA SER A 296 7.19 -14.43 -20.22
C SER A 296 8.24 -13.41 -19.79
N THR A 297 8.74 -13.50 -18.56
CA THR A 297 9.77 -12.59 -18.05
C THR A 297 11.15 -12.82 -18.68
N GLU A 298 11.62 -14.07 -18.81
CA GLU A 298 12.91 -14.37 -19.45
C GLU A 298 12.91 -13.93 -20.92
N SER A 299 11.81 -14.19 -21.65
CA SER A 299 11.69 -13.78 -23.05
C SER A 299 11.50 -12.26 -23.21
N ALA A 300 10.87 -11.58 -22.24
CA ALA A 300 10.77 -10.11 -22.21
C ALA A 300 12.15 -9.46 -22.03
N MET A 301 12.96 -9.96 -21.09
CA MET A 301 14.33 -9.47 -20.89
C MET A 301 15.20 -9.69 -22.12
N SER A 302 15.12 -10.87 -22.72
CA SER A 302 15.84 -11.19 -23.97
C SER A 302 15.42 -10.24 -25.11
N HIS A 303 14.13 -9.93 -25.22
CA HIS A 303 13.60 -8.99 -26.21
C HIS A 303 14.15 -7.56 -26.02
N LEU A 304 14.30 -7.13 -24.76
CA LEU A 304 14.81 -5.81 -24.39
C LEU A 304 16.35 -5.70 -24.41
N GLY A 305 17.08 -6.78 -24.73
CA GLY A 305 18.55 -6.83 -24.77
C GLY A 305 19.23 -7.12 -23.44
N GLY A 306 18.45 -7.41 -22.39
CA GLY A 306 18.98 -7.72 -21.06
C GLY A 306 18.96 -9.22 -20.73
N THR A 307 19.37 -9.56 -19.51
CA THR A 307 19.44 -10.95 -19.02
C THR A 307 18.57 -11.14 -17.79
N ALA A 308 17.78 -12.23 -17.73
CA ALA A 308 17.04 -12.62 -16.54
C ALA A 308 17.75 -13.78 -15.83
N MET A 309 17.97 -13.67 -14.52
CA MET A 309 18.55 -14.72 -13.70
C MET A 309 17.46 -15.36 -12.84
N PHE A 310 17.18 -16.65 -13.08
CA PHE A 310 16.24 -17.41 -12.28
C PHE A 310 16.88 -17.88 -10.97
N LEU A 311 16.23 -17.55 -9.86
CA LEU A 311 16.65 -17.89 -8.50
C LEU A 311 15.50 -18.64 -7.81
N GLY A 312 15.52 -19.97 -7.87
CA GLY A 312 14.55 -20.80 -7.19
C GLY A 312 14.86 -20.95 -5.70
N LYS A 313 13.85 -21.33 -4.91
CA LYS A 313 14.00 -21.62 -3.48
C LYS A 313 15.12 -22.63 -3.13
N ASP A 314 15.40 -23.56 -4.04
CA ASP A 314 16.39 -24.62 -3.84
C ASP A 314 17.80 -24.19 -4.32
N ASP A 315 17.91 -23.02 -4.96
CA ASP A 315 19.15 -22.52 -5.57
C ASP A 315 19.88 -21.48 -4.69
N ILE A 316 19.15 -20.75 -3.83
CA ILE A 316 19.68 -19.63 -3.03
C ILE A 316 19.53 -19.87 -1.52
N GLN A 317 20.23 -19.06 -0.72
CA GLN A 317 20.28 -19.22 0.75
C GLN A 317 19.07 -18.61 1.51
N LEU A 318 18.17 -17.95 0.79
CA LEU A 318 17.02 -17.23 1.35
C LEU A 318 16.13 -18.19 2.18
N GLY A 319 15.91 -17.84 3.44
CA GLY A 319 15.05 -18.61 4.35
C GLY A 319 15.73 -19.81 5.01
N VAL A 320 16.98 -20.12 4.66
CA VAL A 320 17.79 -21.17 5.29
C VAL A 320 19.00 -20.57 6.00
N ASN A 321 19.90 -19.92 5.26
CA ASN A 321 21.16 -19.38 5.78
C ASN A 321 21.26 -17.85 5.62
N GLU A 322 20.27 -17.21 5.00
CA GLU A 322 20.26 -15.77 4.75
C GLU A 322 18.89 -15.15 5.02
N SER A 323 18.90 -13.94 5.58
CA SER A 323 17.68 -13.16 5.84
C SER A 323 17.16 -12.48 4.57
N LEU A 324 15.85 -12.24 4.50
CA LEU A 324 15.25 -11.50 3.38
C LEU A 324 15.86 -10.10 3.21
N TYR A 325 16.20 -9.43 4.32
CA TYR A 325 16.84 -8.11 4.30
C TYR A 325 18.21 -8.17 3.62
N ASP A 326 19.07 -9.11 4.02
CA ASP A 326 20.41 -9.25 3.46
C ASP A 326 20.35 -9.65 1.98
N THR A 327 19.51 -10.64 1.65
CA THR A 327 19.25 -11.04 0.25
C THR A 327 18.78 -9.85 -0.59
N ALA A 328 17.85 -9.04 -0.10
CA ALA A 328 17.39 -7.83 -0.81
C ALA A 328 18.52 -6.84 -1.05
N ARG A 329 19.34 -6.56 -0.04
CA ARG A 329 20.46 -5.60 -0.11
C ARG A 329 21.56 -6.07 -1.05
N VAL A 330 21.93 -7.35 -0.97
CA VAL A 330 22.98 -7.96 -1.79
C VAL A 330 22.53 -8.05 -3.25
N ILE A 331 21.37 -8.65 -3.53
CA ILE A 331 20.93 -8.85 -4.91
C ILE A 331 20.65 -7.51 -5.59
N SER A 332 19.99 -6.56 -4.90
CA SER A 332 19.72 -5.24 -5.48
C SER A 332 20.97 -4.42 -5.83
N SER A 333 22.14 -4.77 -5.29
CA SER A 333 23.41 -4.15 -5.68
C SER A 333 24.00 -4.72 -6.99
N MET A 334 23.52 -5.88 -7.44
CA MET A 334 24.06 -6.64 -8.58
C MET A 334 23.14 -6.64 -9.81
N VAL A 335 21.86 -6.27 -9.65
CA VAL A 335 20.86 -6.30 -10.71
C VAL A 335 20.12 -4.98 -10.84
N ALA A 336 19.44 -4.76 -11.96
CA ALA A 336 18.66 -3.56 -12.22
C ALA A 336 17.21 -3.64 -11.73
N CYS A 337 16.68 -4.84 -11.47
CA CYS A 337 15.31 -5.08 -11.00
C CYS A 337 15.19 -6.44 -10.30
N LEU A 338 14.29 -6.52 -9.33
CA LEU A 338 13.85 -7.76 -8.70
C LEU A 338 12.43 -8.10 -9.18
N VAL A 339 12.20 -9.34 -9.61
CA VAL A 339 10.87 -9.89 -9.89
C VAL A 339 10.63 -11.02 -8.89
N ALA A 340 9.65 -10.86 -8.02
CA ALA A 340 9.45 -11.77 -6.90
C ALA A 340 8.10 -12.47 -6.98
N ARG A 341 8.11 -13.81 -6.96
CA ARG A 341 6.95 -14.67 -6.79
C ARG A 341 7.06 -15.36 -5.44
N VAL A 342 6.30 -14.86 -4.48
CA VAL A 342 6.38 -15.21 -3.06
C VAL A 342 5.08 -15.85 -2.57
N ASP A 343 5.09 -16.36 -1.34
CA ASP A 343 3.88 -16.86 -0.70
C ASP A 343 3.10 -15.70 -0.10
N ALA A 344 3.61 -15.09 0.98
CA ALA A 344 2.93 -13.98 1.63
C ALA A 344 3.25 -12.63 0.97
N HIS A 345 2.24 -11.77 0.78
CA HIS A 345 2.42 -10.43 0.26
C HIS A 345 3.36 -9.58 1.14
N GLN A 346 3.41 -9.86 2.44
CA GLN A 346 4.34 -9.21 3.35
C GLN A 346 5.81 -9.44 2.98
N GLU A 347 6.16 -10.57 2.35
CA GLU A 347 7.52 -10.84 1.90
C GLU A 347 7.92 -9.90 0.77
N VAL A 348 7.06 -9.68 -0.23
CA VAL A 348 7.38 -8.74 -1.33
C VAL A 348 7.40 -7.29 -0.84
N MET A 349 6.58 -6.94 0.16
CA MET A 349 6.63 -5.66 0.85
C MET A 349 7.92 -5.44 1.64
N ALA A 350 8.43 -6.48 2.30
CA ALA A 350 9.70 -6.41 3.02
C ALA A 350 10.89 -6.34 2.04
N LEU A 351 10.81 -7.08 0.93
CA LEU A 351 11.79 -7.03 -0.16
C LEU A 351 11.87 -5.62 -0.77
N SER A 352 10.74 -4.97 -1.05
CA SER A 352 10.72 -3.62 -1.61
C SER A 352 11.32 -2.58 -0.67
N LYS A 353 11.01 -2.64 0.63
CA LYS A 353 11.58 -1.74 1.65
C LYS A 353 13.10 -1.80 1.74
N ALA A 354 13.70 -2.98 1.55
CA ALA A 354 15.14 -3.18 1.66
C ALA A 354 15.90 -3.03 0.32
N SER A 355 15.20 -3.15 -0.81
CA SER A 355 15.78 -3.11 -2.15
C SER A 355 16.23 -1.71 -2.56
N GLN A 356 17.39 -1.64 -3.22
CA GLN A 356 17.90 -0.42 -3.86
C GLN A 356 17.41 -0.24 -5.30
N VAL A 357 16.72 -1.24 -5.86
CA VAL A 357 16.19 -1.25 -7.23
C VAL A 357 14.70 -1.59 -7.25
N PRO A 358 13.98 -1.33 -8.35
CA PRO A 358 12.58 -1.69 -8.49
C PRO A 358 12.31 -3.15 -8.14
N VAL A 359 11.14 -3.36 -7.53
CA VAL A 359 10.63 -4.68 -7.16
C VAL A 359 9.27 -4.85 -7.81
N ILE A 360 9.10 -5.94 -8.55
CA ILE A 360 7.86 -6.30 -9.23
C ILE A 360 7.29 -7.54 -8.56
N ASN A 361 6.07 -7.44 -8.05
CA ASN A 361 5.30 -8.58 -7.58
C ASN A 361 4.81 -9.40 -8.77
N ALA A 362 5.40 -10.58 -8.95
CA ALA A 362 5.07 -11.51 -10.00
C ALA A 362 3.91 -12.45 -9.62
N LEU A 363 3.64 -12.62 -8.33
CA LEU A 363 2.47 -13.25 -7.70
C LEU A 363 2.74 -13.34 -6.18
N SER A 364 1.72 -13.04 -5.38
CA SER A 364 1.64 -13.24 -3.93
C SER A 364 0.27 -13.83 -3.58
N ASP A 365 0.04 -14.24 -2.33
CA ASP A 365 -1.28 -14.64 -1.82
C ASP A 365 -2.37 -13.57 -2.01
N LEU A 366 -2.02 -12.28 -1.97
CA LEU A 366 -2.99 -11.19 -2.06
C LEU A 366 -3.14 -10.58 -3.46
N PHE A 367 -2.07 -10.48 -4.23
CA PHE A 367 -2.03 -9.73 -5.51
C PHE A 367 -1.26 -10.45 -6.61
N HIS A 368 -1.68 -10.22 -7.87
CA HIS A 368 -1.05 -10.65 -9.11
C HIS A 368 -1.11 -9.53 -10.21
N PRO A 369 -0.38 -8.40 -10.05
CA PRO A 369 -0.60 -7.21 -10.87
C PRO A 369 -0.21 -7.39 -12.36
N LEU A 370 0.80 -8.23 -12.63
CA LEU A 370 1.20 -8.55 -14.02
C LEU A 370 0.14 -9.35 -14.79
N GLN A 371 -0.70 -10.12 -14.10
CA GLN A 371 -1.83 -10.81 -14.76
C GLN A 371 -2.89 -9.80 -15.15
N ALA A 372 -3.30 -8.93 -14.21
CA ALA A 372 -4.29 -7.88 -14.47
C ALA A 372 -3.90 -6.96 -15.65
N LEU A 373 -2.62 -6.60 -15.80
CA LEU A 373 -2.14 -5.85 -16.97
C LEU A 373 -2.32 -6.62 -18.28
N ALA A 374 -2.00 -7.92 -18.30
CA ALA A 374 -2.21 -8.76 -19.48
C ALA A 374 -3.70 -8.94 -19.79
N ASP A 375 -4.53 -9.04 -18.76
CA ASP A 375 -5.99 -9.14 -18.91
C ASP A 375 -6.53 -7.92 -19.62
N LEU A 376 -6.15 -6.72 -19.14
CA LEU A 376 -6.61 -5.47 -19.74
C LEU A 376 -6.07 -5.26 -21.16
N VAL A 377 -4.83 -5.67 -21.46
CA VAL A 377 -4.32 -5.69 -22.85
C VAL A 377 -5.24 -6.53 -23.73
N THR A 378 -5.62 -7.72 -23.24
CA THR A 378 -6.44 -8.68 -23.99
C THR A 378 -7.88 -8.18 -24.21
N ILE A 379 -8.46 -7.55 -23.19
CA ILE A 379 -9.78 -6.90 -23.29
C ILE A 379 -9.71 -5.78 -24.34
N ARG A 380 -8.70 -4.91 -24.29
CA ARG A 380 -8.57 -3.81 -25.25
C ARG A 380 -8.34 -4.27 -26.68
N GLU A 381 -7.55 -5.31 -26.89
CA GLU A 381 -7.38 -5.89 -28.24
C GLU A 381 -8.69 -6.48 -28.78
N SER A 382 -9.57 -6.98 -27.89
CA SER A 382 -10.81 -7.64 -28.28
C SER A 382 -11.99 -6.68 -28.47
N PHE A 383 -12.05 -5.61 -27.69
CA PHE A 383 -13.19 -4.67 -27.65
C PHE A 383 -12.85 -3.26 -28.15
N GLY A 384 -11.57 -2.96 -28.36
CA GLY A 384 -11.09 -1.64 -28.80
C GLY A 384 -10.60 -0.76 -27.64
N ASP A 385 -10.32 0.50 -27.97
CA ASP A 385 -9.75 1.46 -27.02
C ASP A 385 -10.73 1.92 -25.94
N ASP A 386 -12.03 2.00 -26.29
CA ASP A 386 -13.08 2.40 -25.36
C ASP A 386 -13.68 1.18 -24.68
N VAL A 387 -13.18 0.90 -23.47
CA VAL A 387 -13.61 -0.23 -22.63
C VAL A 387 -14.59 0.21 -21.53
N ALA A 388 -14.88 1.50 -21.40
CA ALA A 388 -15.76 2.00 -20.36
C ALA A 388 -17.18 1.49 -20.57
N GLY A 389 -17.84 1.06 -19.48
CA GLY A 389 -19.18 0.50 -19.51
C GLY A 389 -19.25 -0.98 -19.86
N LEU A 390 -18.17 -1.61 -20.33
CA LEU A 390 -18.11 -3.08 -20.43
C LEU A 390 -18.32 -3.72 -19.04
N LYS A 391 -18.76 -4.98 -19.03
CA LYS A 391 -18.93 -5.77 -17.81
C LYS A 391 -18.05 -7.02 -17.85
N VAL A 392 -17.23 -7.19 -16.81
CA VAL A 392 -16.48 -8.41 -16.50
C VAL A 392 -17.22 -9.16 -15.40
N ALA A 393 -17.54 -10.43 -15.64
CA ALA A 393 -18.10 -11.33 -14.65
C ALA A 393 -17.04 -12.34 -14.20
N TRP A 394 -16.69 -12.30 -12.92
CA TRP A 394 -15.88 -13.32 -12.28
C TRP A 394 -16.79 -14.39 -11.68
N VAL A 395 -16.50 -15.66 -11.94
CA VAL A 395 -17.21 -16.79 -11.33
C VAL A 395 -16.15 -17.76 -10.80
N GLY A 396 -15.97 -17.82 -9.49
CA GLY A 396 -14.93 -18.67 -8.91
C GLY A 396 -14.55 -18.30 -7.48
N ASP A 397 -13.30 -18.59 -7.12
CA ASP A 397 -12.77 -18.37 -5.77
C ASP A 397 -12.46 -16.88 -5.53
N ALA A 398 -12.34 -16.48 -4.27
CA ALA A 398 -11.88 -15.15 -3.88
C ALA A 398 -10.35 -15.14 -3.70
N ASN A 399 -9.61 -15.00 -4.80
CA ASN A 399 -8.16 -15.13 -4.82
C ASN A 399 -7.44 -13.86 -5.33
N ASN A 400 -6.10 -13.93 -5.37
CA ASN A 400 -5.22 -12.85 -5.83
C ASN A 400 -5.50 -12.34 -7.25
N VAL A 401 -6.05 -13.16 -8.15
CA VAL A 401 -6.33 -12.76 -9.54
C VAL A 401 -7.53 -11.81 -9.57
N ILE A 402 -8.64 -12.18 -8.92
CA ILE A 402 -9.82 -11.31 -8.89
C ILE A 402 -9.55 -10.00 -8.14
N HIS A 403 -8.63 -9.99 -7.18
CA HIS A 403 -8.28 -8.77 -6.48
C HIS A 403 -7.72 -7.68 -7.40
N ASP A 404 -6.64 -7.96 -8.16
CA ASP A 404 -6.09 -6.97 -9.09
C ASP A 404 -6.97 -6.80 -10.34
N LEU A 405 -7.69 -7.85 -10.79
CA LEU A 405 -8.63 -7.73 -11.91
C LEU A 405 -9.76 -6.73 -11.60
N ALA A 406 -10.35 -6.83 -10.41
CA ALA A 406 -11.42 -5.92 -10.00
C ALA A 406 -10.93 -4.46 -9.95
N ILE A 407 -9.74 -4.24 -9.37
CA ILE A 407 -9.15 -2.90 -9.27
C ILE A 407 -8.80 -2.34 -10.65
N ILE A 408 -8.16 -3.13 -11.53
CA ILE A 408 -7.75 -2.62 -12.85
C ILE A 408 -8.96 -2.32 -13.74
N CYS A 409 -9.98 -3.17 -13.73
CA CYS A 409 -11.22 -2.97 -14.48
C CYS A 409 -11.92 -1.70 -14.00
N ALA A 410 -12.09 -1.55 -12.69
CA ALA A 410 -12.71 -0.37 -12.12
C ALA A 410 -11.93 0.91 -12.46
N LYS A 411 -10.58 0.89 -12.44
CA LYS A 411 -9.75 2.05 -12.82
C LYS A 411 -10.00 2.54 -14.24
N VAL A 412 -10.38 1.66 -15.17
CA VAL A 412 -10.59 2.00 -16.58
C VAL A 412 -12.06 2.09 -16.98
N GLY A 413 -12.99 2.04 -16.03
CA GLY A 413 -14.42 2.19 -16.29
C GLY A 413 -15.15 0.89 -16.66
N ILE A 414 -14.53 -0.28 -16.48
CA ILE A 414 -15.17 -1.59 -16.69
C ILE A 414 -15.89 -1.99 -15.39
N ASN A 415 -17.19 -2.29 -15.51
CA ASN A 415 -18.00 -2.83 -14.42
C ASN A 415 -17.57 -4.26 -14.08
N VAL A 416 -17.59 -4.60 -12.79
CA VAL A 416 -17.15 -5.91 -12.30
C VAL A 416 -18.27 -6.53 -11.47
N ALA A 417 -18.67 -7.75 -11.82
CA ALA A 417 -19.56 -8.57 -10.99
C ALA A 417 -18.84 -9.85 -10.56
N ILE A 418 -18.76 -10.07 -9.25
CA ILE A 418 -17.99 -11.17 -8.65
C ILE A 418 -18.96 -12.16 -8.03
N ALA A 419 -19.00 -13.38 -8.57
CA ALA A 419 -19.70 -14.50 -7.96
C ALA A 419 -18.72 -15.43 -7.26
N THR A 420 -18.88 -15.56 -5.95
CA THR A 420 -18.16 -16.54 -5.10
C THR A 420 -19.15 -17.42 -4.35
N PRO A 421 -18.82 -18.69 -4.04
CA PRO A 421 -19.69 -19.52 -3.24
C PRO A 421 -19.96 -18.93 -1.84
N PRO A 422 -21.12 -19.17 -1.22
CA PRO A 422 -21.38 -18.74 0.15
C PRO A 422 -20.29 -19.23 1.11
N GLY A 423 -19.77 -18.32 1.94
CA GLY A 423 -18.68 -18.62 2.88
C GLY A 423 -17.28 -18.44 2.30
N ILE A 424 -17.15 -18.06 1.03
CA ILE A 424 -15.92 -17.58 0.40
C ILE A 424 -16.16 -16.12 0.04
N GLU A 425 -15.63 -15.22 0.86
CA GLU A 425 -15.83 -13.78 0.69
C GLU A 425 -14.58 -13.12 0.11
N VAL A 426 -14.79 -12.16 -0.78
CA VAL A 426 -13.70 -11.29 -1.24
C VAL A 426 -13.26 -10.40 -0.08
N ASN A 427 -11.95 -10.19 0.03
CA ASN A 427 -11.40 -9.33 1.07
C ASN A 427 -12.00 -7.91 0.99
N GLU A 428 -12.59 -7.42 2.09
CA GLU A 428 -13.30 -6.13 2.08
C GLU A 428 -12.37 -4.95 1.75
N GLY A 429 -11.11 -4.99 2.16
CA GLY A 429 -10.13 -3.96 1.80
C GLY A 429 -9.84 -3.92 0.30
N ILE A 430 -9.92 -5.06 -0.38
CA ILE A 430 -9.80 -5.13 -1.84
C ILE A 430 -11.05 -4.58 -2.52
N LEU A 431 -12.24 -4.93 -2.02
CA LEU A 431 -13.50 -4.39 -2.55
C LEU A 431 -13.55 -2.87 -2.39
N GLU A 432 -13.05 -2.34 -1.27
CA GLU A 432 -12.93 -0.91 -1.04
C GLU A 432 -12.02 -0.24 -2.09
N LEU A 433 -10.83 -0.78 -2.34
CA LEU A 433 -9.91 -0.28 -3.38
C LEU A 433 -10.54 -0.31 -4.78
N ALA A 434 -11.28 -1.37 -5.11
CA ALA A 434 -11.94 -1.50 -6.40
C ALA A 434 -13.11 -0.52 -6.53
N ARG A 435 -13.93 -0.34 -5.49
CA ARG A 435 -15.03 0.63 -5.47
C ARG A 435 -14.53 2.08 -5.55
N GLU A 436 -13.46 2.41 -4.82
CA GLU A 436 -12.82 3.74 -4.93
C GLU A 436 -12.31 4.03 -6.34
N ALA A 437 -11.72 3.04 -7.00
CA ALA A 437 -11.34 3.16 -8.41
C ALA A 437 -12.56 3.34 -9.32
N GLY A 438 -13.67 2.69 -8.99
CA GLY A 438 -14.96 2.81 -9.67
C GLY A 438 -15.61 4.19 -9.50
N ASP A 439 -15.53 4.79 -8.31
CA ASP A 439 -16.05 6.14 -8.04
C ASP A 439 -15.40 7.20 -8.95
N ALA A 440 -14.11 7.02 -9.27
CA ALA A 440 -13.38 7.92 -10.15
C ALA A 440 -13.71 7.73 -11.65
N SER A 441 -14.12 6.53 -12.05
CA SER A 441 -14.33 6.15 -13.47
C SER A 441 -15.81 6.01 -13.86
N GLY A 442 -16.71 5.89 -12.88
CA GLY A 442 -18.12 5.52 -13.07
C GLY A 442 -18.39 4.02 -13.13
N ALA A 443 -17.39 3.16 -12.91
CA ALA A 443 -17.58 1.70 -12.89
C ALA A 443 -18.22 1.21 -11.60
N THR A 444 -19.04 0.15 -11.69
CA THR A 444 -19.61 -0.53 -10.52
C THR A 444 -18.84 -1.80 -10.19
N VAL A 445 -18.79 -2.14 -8.89
CA VAL A 445 -18.22 -3.40 -8.38
C VAL A 445 -19.28 -4.07 -7.50
N GLU A 446 -19.80 -5.19 -7.96
CA GLU A 446 -20.85 -5.96 -7.29
C GLU A 446 -20.34 -7.33 -6.87
N VAL A 447 -20.81 -7.82 -5.71
CA VAL A 447 -20.51 -9.16 -5.21
C VAL A 447 -21.83 -9.91 -5.02
N THR A 448 -21.84 -11.19 -5.39
CA THR A 448 -23.01 -12.06 -5.28
C THR A 448 -22.57 -13.51 -5.03
N HIS A 449 -23.51 -14.35 -4.60
CA HIS A 449 -23.30 -15.80 -4.54
C HIS A 449 -24.05 -16.55 -5.64
N ASP A 450 -24.72 -15.83 -6.55
CA ASP A 450 -25.39 -16.40 -7.70
C ASP A 450 -24.56 -16.15 -8.97
N PRO A 451 -23.90 -17.18 -9.55
CA PRO A 451 -23.10 -17.01 -10.76
C PRO A 451 -23.93 -16.52 -11.94
N ARG A 452 -25.23 -16.86 -12.02
CA ARG A 452 -26.10 -16.41 -13.11
C ARG A 452 -26.37 -14.91 -13.06
N ARG A 453 -26.41 -14.33 -11.85
CA ARG A 453 -26.54 -12.89 -11.68
C ARG A 453 -25.27 -12.15 -12.08
N ALA A 454 -24.09 -12.72 -11.80
CA ALA A 454 -22.83 -12.11 -12.21
C ALA A 454 -22.69 -12.05 -13.74
N VAL A 455 -22.99 -13.16 -14.44
CA VAL A 455 -22.83 -13.26 -15.91
C VAL A 455 -23.86 -12.49 -16.72
N GLU A 456 -24.98 -12.06 -16.13
CA GLU A 456 -26.03 -11.31 -16.83
C GLU A 456 -25.46 -10.03 -17.48
N ASN A 457 -25.65 -9.86 -18.79
CA ASN A 457 -25.11 -8.79 -19.63
C ASN A 457 -23.58 -8.66 -19.59
N ALA A 458 -22.84 -9.69 -19.17
CA ALA A 458 -21.38 -9.63 -19.12
C ALA A 458 -20.77 -9.74 -20.53
N ASN A 459 -19.77 -8.89 -20.81
CA ASN A 459 -18.98 -8.94 -22.04
C ASN A 459 -17.82 -9.93 -21.92
N VAL A 460 -17.28 -10.12 -20.71
CA VAL A 460 -16.17 -11.03 -20.45
C VAL A 460 -16.48 -11.89 -19.24
N LEU A 461 -16.38 -13.21 -19.40
CA LEU A 461 -16.53 -14.19 -18.34
C LEU A 461 -15.13 -14.68 -17.95
N VAL A 462 -14.82 -14.64 -16.66
CA VAL A 462 -13.50 -14.97 -16.12
C VAL A 462 -13.64 -15.95 -14.97
N THR A 463 -12.76 -16.94 -14.94
CA THR A 463 -12.60 -17.86 -13.80
C THR A 463 -11.13 -18.20 -13.60
N ASP A 464 -10.86 -18.90 -12.51
CA ASP A 464 -9.56 -19.46 -12.15
C ASP A 464 -9.76 -20.75 -11.35
N THR A 465 -8.67 -21.48 -11.12
CA THR A 465 -8.64 -22.69 -10.31
C THR A 465 -9.26 -22.45 -8.94
N TRP A 466 -10.23 -23.27 -8.58
CA TRP A 466 -10.87 -23.24 -7.27
C TRP A 466 -9.97 -23.81 -6.18
N ILE A 467 -9.01 -24.66 -6.57
CA ILE A 467 -8.06 -25.31 -5.67
C ILE A 467 -6.70 -24.68 -5.95
N SER A 468 -6.26 -23.82 -5.05
CA SER A 468 -4.94 -23.21 -5.15
C SER A 468 -3.84 -24.23 -4.82
N MET A 469 -2.62 -23.97 -5.30
CA MET A 469 -1.47 -24.80 -4.96
C MET A 469 -1.24 -24.80 -3.44
N GLY A 470 -1.27 -25.98 -2.80
CA GLY A 470 -1.17 -26.15 -1.35
C GLY A 470 -2.50 -26.45 -0.64
N GLU A 471 -3.63 -26.43 -1.35
CA GLU A 471 -4.96 -26.72 -0.81
C GLU A 471 -5.50 -28.09 -1.23
N GLU A 472 -4.66 -29.00 -1.71
CA GLU A 472 -5.08 -30.27 -2.33
C GLU A 472 -5.87 -31.16 -1.36
N ALA A 473 -5.60 -31.06 -0.06
CA ALA A 473 -6.31 -31.78 1.00
C ALA A 473 -7.77 -31.33 1.17
N GLN A 474 -8.15 -30.15 0.67
CA GLN A 474 -9.50 -29.59 0.78
C GLN A 474 -10.33 -29.77 -0.49
N ARG A 475 -9.79 -30.45 -1.51
CA ARG A 475 -10.40 -30.65 -2.83
C ARG A 475 -11.86 -31.07 -2.75
N ASP A 476 -12.19 -32.14 -2.03
CA ASP A 476 -13.54 -32.71 -2.02
C ASP A 476 -14.56 -31.77 -1.36
N THR A 477 -14.13 -31.00 -0.36
CA THR A 477 -14.98 -30.01 0.32
C THR A 477 -15.24 -28.82 -0.59
N LYS A 478 -14.18 -28.26 -1.21
CA LYS A 478 -14.32 -27.17 -2.19
C LYS A 478 -15.17 -27.61 -3.38
N MET A 479 -14.98 -28.80 -3.93
CA MET A 479 -15.75 -29.25 -5.09
C MET A 479 -17.27 -29.26 -4.84
N LYS A 480 -17.71 -29.57 -3.62
CA LYS A 480 -19.12 -29.50 -3.24
C LYS A 480 -19.60 -28.06 -3.06
N GLN A 481 -18.75 -27.17 -2.57
CA GLN A 481 -19.07 -25.76 -2.35
C GLN A 481 -19.19 -25.00 -3.67
N PHE A 482 -18.41 -25.38 -4.68
CA PHE A 482 -18.42 -24.80 -6.02
C PHE A 482 -19.44 -25.48 -6.97
N ASP A 483 -20.35 -26.30 -6.45
CA ASP A 483 -21.41 -26.88 -7.29
C ASP A 483 -22.23 -25.77 -7.96
N GLY A 484 -22.38 -25.86 -9.28
CA GLY A 484 -23.03 -24.83 -10.09
C GLY A 484 -22.20 -23.58 -10.40
N PHE A 485 -20.89 -23.57 -10.13
CA PHE A 485 -19.97 -22.47 -10.51
C PHE A 485 -19.13 -22.76 -11.76
N GLN A 486 -19.19 -23.97 -12.33
CA GLN A 486 -18.49 -24.28 -13.57
C GLN A 486 -18.99 -23.42 -14.74
N ILE A 487 -18.08 -22.76 -15.44
CA ILE A 487 -18.42 -22.00 -16.63
C ILE A 487 -18.68 -22.97 -17.80
N THR A 488 -19.92 -22.93 -18.30
CA THR A 488 -20.38 -23.63 -19.49
C THR A 488 -21.15 -22.67 -20.41
N ASN A 489 -21.50 -23.12 -21.62
CA ASN A 489 -22.35 -22.34 -22.52
C ASN A 489 -23.74 -22.08 -21.91
N GLU A 490 -24.26 -23.02 -21.11
CA GLU A 490 -25.51 -22.85 -20.36
C GLU A 490 -25.36 -21.81 -19.25
N MET A 491 -24.22 -21.77 -18.55
CA MET A 491 -23.95 -20.71 -17.57
C MET A 491 -23.93 -19.34 -18.22
N ALA A 492 -23.36 -19.21 -19.42
CA ALA A 492 -23.28 -17.96 -20.16
C ALA A 492 -24.62 -17.47 -20.75
N ILE A 493 -25.73 -18.19 -20.55
CA ILE A 493 -27.06 -17.71 -20.97
C ILE A 493 -27.39 -16.43 -20.21
N GLY A 494 -27.65 -15.35 -20.95
CA GLY A 494 -27.89 -14.01 -20.40
C GLY A 494 -26.68 -13.10 -20.44
N ALA A 495 -25.48 -13.62 -20.73
CA ALA A 495 -24.32 -12.78 -21.08
C ALA A 495 -24.53 -12.07 -22.44
N ASP A 496 -23.66 -11.11 -22.74
CA ASP A 496 -23.69 -10.38 -24.01
C ASP A 496 -23.58 -11.34 -25.22
N ALA A 497 -24.27 -11.05 -26.32
CA ALA A 497 -24.26 -11.94 -27.49
C ALA A 497 -22.85 -12.23 -28.04
N GLN A 498 -21.91 -11.31 -27.86
CA GLN A 498 -20.50 -11.40 -28.29
C GLN A 498 -19.53 -11.63 -27.12
N TRP A 499 -20.03 -12.13 -25.98
CA TRP A 499 -19.23 -12.42 -24.80
C TRP A 499 -17.95 -13.22 -25.12
N LYS A 500 -16.90 -12.93 -24.35
CA LYS A 500 -15.57 -13.55 -24.41
C LYS A 500 -15.23 -14.27 -23.12
N PHE A 501 -14.32 -15.23 -23.20
CA PHE A 501 -13.87 -16.02 -22.06
C PHE A 501 -12.38 -15.82 -21.79
N MET A 502 -11.99 -15.69 -20.52
CA MET A 502 -10.61 -15.53 -20.07
C MET A 502 -10.32 -16.41 -18.86
N HIS A 503 -9.05 -16.81 -18.70
CA HIS A 503 -8.56 -17.63 -17.60
C HIS A 503 -7.02 -17.57 -17.53
N CYS A 504 -6.50 -17.22 -16.36
CA CYS A 504 -5.07 -16.97 -16.13
C CYS A 504 -4.13 -18.19 -16.24
N LEU A 505 -4.68 -19.41 -16.30
CA LEU A 505 -3.98 -20.70 -16.27
C LEU A 505 -3.14 -20.98 -15.00
N PRO A 506 -3.00 -22.26 -14.59
CA PRO A 506 -3.36 -23.47 -15.31
C PRO A 506 -4.84 -23.81 -15.14
N ARG A 507 -5.43 -24.38 -16.18
CA ARG A 507 -6.83 -24.81 -16.19
C ARG A 507 -6.97 -26.27 -15.76
N HIS A 508 -8.01 -26.51 -15.00
CA HIS A 508 -8.61 -27.76 -14.58
C HIS A 508 -10.04 -27.86 -15.17
N GLN A 509 -10.59 -29.08 -15.25
CA GLN A 509 -11.89 -29.29 -15.92
C GLN A 509 -13.06 -28.80 -15.06
N GLU A 510 -12.83 -28.60 -13.78
CA GLU A 510 -13.82 -28.30 -12.77
C GLU A 510 -14.38 -26.89 -12.93
N GLU A 511 -13.54 -25.89 -13.22
CA GLU A 511 -13.92 -24.48 -13.34
C GLU A 511 -14.52 -24.09 -14.70
N VAL A 512 -14.17 -24.79 -15.77
CA VAL A 512 -14.66 -24.51 -17.13
C VAL A 512 -14.66 -25.76 -17.98
N ASN A 513 -15.69 -25.96 -18.80
CA ASN A 513 -15.75 -27.09 -19.73
C ASN A 513 -14.90 -26.86 -20.99
N ASP A 514 -14.65 -27.93 -21.75
CA ASP A 514 -13.81 -27.86 -22.95
C ASP A 514 -14.42 -27.00 -24.06
N GLU A 515 -15.76 -26.99 -24.18
CA GLU A 515 -16.46 -26.22 -25.21
C GLU A 515 -16.26 -24.72 -25.07
N VAL A 516 -16.27 -24.21 -23.84
CA VAL A 516 -15.98 -22.80 -23.56
C VAL A 516 -14.48 -22.53 -23.67
N PHE A 517 -13.65 -23.37 -23.03
CA PHE A 517 -12.22 -23.13 -22.93
C PHE A 517 -11.50 -23.15 -24.29
N TYR A 518 -11.85 -24.09 -25.17
CA TYR A 518 -11.29 -24.22 -26.51
C TYR A 518 -12.18 -23.63 -27.60
N GLY A 519 -13.32 -23.04 -27.23
CA GLY A 519 -14.26 -22.44 -28.17
C GLY A 519 -13.78 -21.09 -28.74
N ASN A 520 -14.44 -20.64 -29.81
CA ASN A 520 -14.09 -19.39 -30.53
C ASN A 520 -14.28 -18.09 -29.71
N ARG A 521 -14.89 -18.19 -28.53
CA ARG A 521 -15.06 -17.06 -27.59
C ARG A 521 -13.91 -16.94 -26.59
N SER A 522 -13.10 -17.99 -26.48
CA SER A 522 -11.94 -18.03 -25.59
C SER A 522 -10.83 -17.12 -26.08
N LEU A 523 -10.25 -16.37 -25.15
CA LEU A 523 -9.08 -15.52 -25.32
C LEU A 523 -7.89 -16.02 -24.50
N VAL A 524 -7.98 -17.23 -23.92
CA VAL A 524 -7.03 -17.73 -22.92
C VAL A 524 -5.59 -17.80 -23.45
N PHE A 525 -5.40 -18.13 -24.73
CA PHE A 525 -4.06 -18.22 -25.30
C PHE A 525 -3.51 -16.85 -25.69
N GLU A 526 -4.36 -15.95 -26.18
CA GLU A 526 -4.04 -14.55 -26.44
C GLU A 526 -3.67 -13.83 -25.13
N GLU A 527 -4.44 -14.06 -24.07
CA GLU A 527 -4.18 -13.60 -22.69
C GLU A 527 -2.83 -14.10 -22.20
N ALA A 528 -2.55 -15.39 -22.35
CA ALA A 528 -1.27 -15.98 -21.97
C ALA A 528 -0.09 -15.40 -22.76
N GLU A 529 -0.25 -15.09 -24.05
CA GLU A 529 0.77 -14.39 -24.84
C GLU A 529 0.98 -12.95 -24.31
N ASN A 530 -0.11 -12.24 -24.00
CA ASN A 530 -0.10 -10.86 -23.53
C ASN A 530 0.61 -10.66 -22.19
N ARG A 531 0.85 -11.74 -21.42
CA ARG A 531 1.78 -11.76 -20.28
C ARG A 531 3.21 -11.33 -20.65
N LYS A 532 3.67 -11.64 -21.87
CA LYS A 532 5.00 -11.21 -22.34
C LYS A 532 5.02 -9.72 -22.62
N TRP A 533 4.04 -9.22 -23.37
CA TRP A 533 4.02 -7.83 -23.84
C TRP A 533 3.77 -6.84 -22.69
N SER A 534 2.86 -7.18 -21.77
CA SER A 534 2.66 -6.44 -20.53
C SER A 534 3.92 -6.41 -19.66
N MET A 535 4.67 -7.52 -19.56
CA MET A 535 5.94 -7.55 -18.82
C MET A 535 7.00 -6.65 -19.45
N ILE A 536 7.11 -6.62 -20.78
CA ILE A 536 8.04 -5.72 -21.49
C ILE A 536 7.69 -4.25 -21.17
N ALA A 537 6.42 -3.88 -21.30
CA ALA A 537 5.98 -2.51 -21.03
C ALA A 537 6.14 -2.11 -19.54
N ALA A 538 5.87 -3.03 -18.62
CA ALA A 538 6.05 -2.79 -17.18
C ALA A 538 7.54 -2.59 -16.82
N LEU A 539 8.44 -3.38 -17.41
CA LEU A 539 9.89 -3.19 -17.25
C LEU A 539 10.37 -1.87 -17.85
N GLU A 540 9.90 -1.51 -19.05
CA GLU A 540 10.18 -0.23 -19.69
C GLU A 540 9.73 0.94 -18.80
N PHE A 541 8.51 0.88 -18.27
CA PHE A 541 7.98 1.90 -17.37
C PHE A 541 8.80 2.07 -16.09
N LEU A 542 9.12 0.98 -15.40
CA LEU A 542 9.81 1.05 -14.10
C LEU A 542 11.30 1.39 -14.22
N LEU A 543 11.97 0.93 -15.28
CA LEU A 543 13.43 1.10 -15.44
C LEU A 543 13.82 2.31 -16.28
N SER A 544 12.91 2.87 -17.07
CA SER A 544 13.15 4.15 -17.77
C SER A 544 13.04 5.34 -16.83
N ALA A 545 12.27 5.23 -15.75
CA ALA A 545 12.12 6.26 -14.72
C ALA A 545 13.41 6.51 -13.91
N THR A 546 14.37 5.57 -13.92
CA THR A 546 15.64 5.67 -13.19
C THR A 546 16.74 6.43 -13.96
N ARG A 547 16.42 7.06 -15.10
CA ARG A 547 17.37 7.81 -15.95
C ARG A 547 17.41 9.33 -15.71
N LEU A 548 16.95 9.84 -14.57
CA LEU A 548 17.02 11.27 -14.22
C LEU A 548 18.11 11.57 -13.19
#